data_AF-A0A7R9NT68-F1
#
_entry.id   AF-A0A7R9NT68-F1
#
_cell.length_a   1.000
_cell.length_b   1.000
_cell.length_c   1.000
_cell.angle_alpha   90.00
_cell.angle_beta   90.00
_cell.angle_gamma   90.00
#
_symmetry.space_group_name_H-M   'P 1'
#
loop_
_entity.id
_entity.type
_entity.pdbx_description
1 polymer ?
#
loop_
_entity_poly.entity_id
_entity_poly.type
_entity_poly.pdbx_seq_one_letter_code
_entity_poly.pdbx_strand_id
1 'polypeptide(L)'
;HRKKFEKFYLHVFVLKQRKGGAGVKIAEPRSDRFSKRSIVRIENNDEMCMGRAIVVCLAKLENDNFDIVRKNHKGTRNVQYIRASDLHRSAGVPFGACGVKEAAIFEKHLGIQINIVCDENLRRVV
;
A
#
# COMPACT_ATOMS: atom_id res chain seq x y z
N HIS A 1 24.84 -7.68 -15.18
CA HIS A 1 23.90 -8.42 -14.31
C HIS A 1 22.70 -7.52 -14.00
N ARG A 2 21.59 -7.63 -14.75
CA ARG A 2 20.35 -6.89 -14.44
C ARG A 2 19.64 -7.63 -13.30
N LYS A 3 19.48 -6.99 -12.14
CA LYS A 3 18.62 -7.51 -11.07
C LYS A 3 17.19 -7.62 -11.62
N LYS A 4 16.63 -8.84 -11.64
CA LYS A 4 15.20 -9.05 -11.88
C LYS A 4 14.48 -8.56 -10.63
N PHE A 5 13.68 -7.51 -10.77
CA PHE A 5 12.83 -7.03 -9.68
C PHE A 5 11.54 -7.85 -9.71
N GLU A 6 11.31 -8.65 -8.67
CA GLU A 6 10.03 -9.28 -8.42
C GLU A 6 9.01 -8.21 -8.02
N LYS A 7 7.87 -8.21 -8.70
CA LYS A 7 6.78 -7.28 -8.41
C LYS A 7 6.06 -7.78 -7.17
N PHE A 8 6.20 -7.08 -6.04
CA PHE A 8 5.38 -7.37 -4.87
C PHE A 8 4.16 -6.45 -4.84
N TYR A 9 3.00 -7.02 -4.54
CA TYR A 9 1.73 -6.31 -4.43
C TYR A 9 1.37 -6.14 -2.96
N LEU A 10 1.36 -4.90 -2.47
CA LEU A 10 0.90 -4.61 -1.12
C LEU A 10 -0.62 -4.41 -1.12
N HIS A 11 -1.35 -5.40 -0.61
CA HIS A 11 -2.78 -5.29 -0.36
C HIS A 11 -3.03 -4.66 1.02
N VAL A 12 -3.19 -3.33 1.06
CA VAL A 12 -3.60 -2.63 2.29
C VAL A 12 -5.12 -2.69 2.41
N PHE A 13 -5.62 -3.48 3.36
CA PHE A 13 -7.04 -3.47 3.73
C PHE A 13 -7.25 -2.54 4.92
N VAL A 14 -7.89 -1.39 4.70
CA VAL A 14 -8.44 -0.58 5.79
C VAL A 14 -9.78 -1.19 6.20
N LEU A 15 -9.75 -2.07 7.20
CA LEU A 15 -10.98 -2.65 7.76
C LEU A 15 -11.59 -1.66 8.75
N LYS A 16 -12.58 -0.86 8.31
CA LYS A 16 -13.59 -0.37 9.25
C LYS A 16 -14.41 -1.57 9.67
N GLN A 17 -14.26 -2.06 10.91
CA GLN A 17 -15.15 -3.06 11.47
C GLN A 17 -16.60 -2.54 11.41
N ARG A 18 -17.35 -2.98 10.41
CA ARG A 18 -18.79 -2.83 10.34
C ARG A 18 -19.39 -4.16 10.81
N LYS A 19 -20.23 -4.12 11.85
CA LYS A 19 -21.11 -5.23 12.20
C LYS A 19 -21.98 -5.55 10.99
N GLY A 20 -21.73 -6.70 10.35
CA GLY A 20 -22.59 -7.34 9.36
C GLY A 20 -22.69 -6.63 7.99
N GLY A 21 -22.27 -7.32 6.93
CA GLY A 21 -22.55 -6.89 5.55
C GLY A 21 -22.60 -8.08 4.60
N ALA A 22 -23.78 -8.36 4.05
CA ALA A 22 -24.02 -9.36 3.01
C ALA A 22 -23.40 -8.90 1.68
N GLY A 23 -22.12 -9.22 1.46
CA GLY A 23 -21.40 -8.92 0.22
C GLY A 23 -21.04 -10.18 -0.55
N VAL A 24 -21.05 -10.09 -1.89
CA VAL A 24 -20.63 -11.15 -2.82
C VAL A 24 -19.31 -11.76 -2.38
N LYS A 25 -19.31 -13.08 -2.18
CA LYS A 25 -18.13 -13.86 -1.78
C LYS A 25 -17.04 -13.70 -2.85
N ILE A 26 -15.79 -13.48 -2.43
CA ILE A 26 -14.63 -13.46 -3.33
C ILE A 26 -14.62 -14.79 -4.08
N ALA A 27 -14.82 -14.77 -5.39
CA ALA A 27 -14.91 -15.97 -6.21
C ALA A 27 -13.52 -16.33 -6.76
N GLU A 28 -12.74 -15.31 -7.14
CA GLU A 28 -11.35 -15.47 -7.59
C GLU A 28 -10.50 -14.25 -7.18
N PRO A 29 -9.61 -14.39 -6.19
CA PRO A 29 -8.75 -13.29 -5.71
C PRO A 29 -7.92 -12.61 -6.79
N ARG A 30 -7.54 -13.36 -7.84
CA ARG A 30 -6.69 -12.88 -8.94
C ARG A 30 -7.41 -11.92 -9.88
N SER A 31 -8.68 -12.15 -10.18
CA SER A 31 -9.50 -11.32 -11.07
C SER A 31 -10.26 -10.25 -10.26
N ASP A 32 -10.77 -10.62 -9.09
CA ASP A 32 -11.56 -9.73 -8.23
C ASP A 32 -10.75 -8.55 -7.66
N ARG A 33 -9.42 -8.71 -7.49
CA ARG A 33 -8.59 -7.60 -6.99
C ARG A 33 -8.56 -6.40 -7.94
N PHE A 34 -8.79 -6.66 -9.22
CA PHE A 34 -8.76 -5.62 -10.24
C PHE A 34 -10.10 -4.89 -10.33
N SER A 35 -11.21 -5.53 -9.98
CA SER A 35 -12.56 -4.96 -10.06
C SER A 35 -13.02 -4.30 -8.76
N LYS A 36 -12.47 -4.69 -7.61
CA LYS A 36 -12.90 -4.16 -6.30
C LYS A 36 -12.47 -2.72 -6.08
N ARG A 37 -13.46 -1.83 -5.92
CA ARG A 37 -13.28 -0.42 -5.53
C ARG A 37 -12.61 -0.23 -4.17
N SER A 38 -12.63 -1.24 -3.31
CA SER A 38 -11.96 -1.21 -2.00
C SER A 38 -10.45 -1.41 -2.07
N ILE A 39 -9.90 -1.72 -3.25
CA ILE A 39 -8.46 -1.91 -3.45
C ILE A 39 -7.91 -0.68 -4.15
N VAL A 40 -6.94 -0.03 -3.50
CA VAL A 40 -6.23 1.11 -4.08
C VAL A 40 -4.95 0.61 -4.72
N ARG A 41 -4.84 0.81 -6.03
CA ARG A 41 -3.62 0.49 -6.78
C ARG A 41 -2.64 1.65 -6.70
N ILE A 42 -1.38 1.33 -6.40
CA ILE A 42 -0.27 2.26 -6.44
C ILE A 42 0.46 2.04 -7.76
N GLU A 43 0.46 3.05 -8.61
CA GLU A 43 1.19 3.05 -9.87
C GLU A 43 2.33 4.06 -9.75
N ASN A 44 3.57 3.58 -9.77
CA ASN A 44 4.77 4.40 -9.59
C ASN A 44 5.92 3.85 -10.45
N ASN A 45 6.85 4.75 -10.80
CA ASN A 45 8.07 4.42 -11.58
C ASN A 45 9.34 4.46 -10.71
N ASP A 46 9.18 4.51 -9.39
CA ASP A 46 10.24 4.53 -8.39
C ASP A 46 10.16 3.28 -7.51
N GLU A 47 11.12 3.09 -6.60
CA GLU A 47 11.16 1.93 -5.72
C GLU A 47 10.44 2.16 -4.37
N MET A 48 9.65 3.23 -4.23
CA MET A 48 8.99 3.61 -2.97
C MET A 48 7.52 3.16 -2.88
N CYS A 49 7.16 2.05 -3.54
CA CYS A 49 5.76 1.61 -3.61
C CYS A 49 5.13 1.36 -2.22
N MET A 50 5.90 0.84 -1.25
CA MET A 50 5.43 0.64 0.13
C MET A 50 5.13 1.97 0.82
N GLY A 51 6.08 2.92 0.81
CA GLY A 51 5.88 4.26 1.36
C GLY A 51 4.70 4.97 0.72
N ARG A 52 4.57 4.88 -0.62
CA ARG A 52 3.42 5.43 -1.37
C ARG A 52 2.08 4.78 -0.96
N ALA A 53 2.04 3.49 -0.70
CA ALA A 53 0.83 2.81 -0.21
C ALA A 53 0.46 3.27 1.22
N ILE A 54 1.45 3.39 2.10
CA ILE A 54 1.24 3.83 3.49
C ILE A 54 0.66 5.24 3.52
N VAL A 55 1.23 6.20 2.80
CA VAL A 55 0.74 7.60 2.82
C VAL A 55 -0.66 7.75 2.22
N VAL A 56 -1.01 6.93 1.23
CA VAL A 56 -2.38 6.89 0.70
C VAL A 56 -3.36 6.29 1.72
N CYS A 57 -2.92 5.27 2.46
CA CYS A 57 -3.70 4.69 3.54
C CYS A 57 -3.94 5.69 4.67
N LEU A 58 -2.89 6.38 5.14
CA LEU A 58 -2.98 7.42 6.15
C LEU A 58 -3.92 8.55 5.73
N ALA A 59 -3.78 9.04 4.50
CA ALA A 59 -4.69 10.04 3.93
C ALA A 59 -6.16 9.57 3.94
N LYS A 60 -6.42 8.26 3.78
CA LYS A 60 -7.78 7.71 3.88
C LYS A 60 -8.29 7.67 5.32
N LEU A 61 -7.42 7.31 6.27
CA LEU A 61 -7.74 7.17 7.69
C LEU A 61 -8.02 8.54 8.33
N GLU A 62 -7.17 9.51 8.03
CA GLU A 62 -7.23 10.88 8.58
C GLU A 62 -8.23 11.77 7.86
N ASN A 63 -8.87 11.25 6.79
CA ASN A 63 -9.74 12.01 5.89
C ASN A 63 -9.04 13.23 5.27
N ASP A 64 -7.71 13.19 5.15
CA ASP A 64 -6.90 14.25 4.57
C ASP A 64 -6.74 14.03 3.06
N ASN A 65 -7.59 14.70 2.29
CA ASN A 65 -7.41 14.88 0.84
C ASN A 65 -7.09 13.57 0.09
N PHE A 66 -7.70 12.46 0.51
CA PHE A 66 -7.39 11.12 0.02
C PHE A 66 -7.36 11.03 -1.51
N ASP A 67 -8.30 11.67 -2.20
CA ASP A 67 -8.35 11.62 -3.66
C ASP A 67 -7.16 12.34 -4.30
N ILE A 68 -6.66 13.42 -3.70
CA ILE A 68 -5.47 14.14 -4.17
C ILE A 68 -4.22 13.28 -3.94
N VAL A 69 -4.08 12.70 -2.74
CA VAL A 69 -2.92 11.87 -2.39
C VAL A 69 -2.90 10.56 -3.19
N ARG A 70 -4.07 9.99 -3.47
CA ARG A 70 -4.21 8.76 -4.26
C ARG A 70 -3.91 8.99 -5.74
N LYS A 71 -4.25 10.17 -6.28
CA LYS A 71 -4.09 10.46 -7.70
C LYS A 71 -2.63 10.77 -8.03
N ASN A 72 -1.99 9.87 -8.76
CA ASN A 72 -0.70 10.12 -9.38
C ASN A 72 -0.89 10.85 -10.73
N HIS A 73 -1.32 12.12 -10.71
CA HIS A 73 -1.52 12.88 -11.94
C HIS A 73 -0.17 13.28 -12.57
N LYS A 74 0.04 12.89 -13.82
CA LYS A 74 1.11 13.44 -14.67
C LYS A 74 0.90 14.96 -14.81
N GLY A 75 1.78 15.76 -14.22
CA GLY A 75 1.82 17.21 -14.42
C GLY A 75 1.74 18.06 -13.16
N THR A 76 1.33 17.51 -12.02
CA THR A 76 1.38 18.19 -10.71
C THR A 76 2.48 17.60 -9.83
N ARG A 77 3.01 18.42 -8.91
CA ARG A 77 3.94 17.98 -7.86
C ARG A 77 3.32 16.76 -7.18
N ASN A 78 3.91 15.59 -7.39
CA ASN A 78 3.30 14.32 -7.02
C ASN A 78 3.22 14.23 -5.48
N VAL A 79 2.09 14.62 -4.90
CA VAL A 79 1.88 14.68 -3.44
C VAL A 79 2.17 13.31 -2.81
N GLN A 80 1.79 12.23 -3.50
CA GLN A 80 2.10 10.87 -3.08
C GLN A 80 3.62 10.62 -3.00
N TYR A 81 4.39 11.07 -3.99
CA TYR A 81 5.85 10.95 -4.00
C TYR A 81 6.46 11.74 -2.84
N ILE A 82 6.04 12.99 -2.67
CA ILE A 82 6.61 13.90 -1.65
C ILE A 82 6.36 13.31 -0.27
N ARG A 83 5.11 12.96 0.06
CA ARG A 83 4.77 12.37 1.35
C ARG A 83 5.47 11.05 1.58
N ALA A 84 5.59 10.19 0.56
CA ALA A 84 6.35 8.95 0.69
C ALA A 84 7.83 9.23 0.95
N SER A 85 8.40 10.25 0.30
CA SER A 85 9.80 10.61 0.48
C SER A 85 10.08 11.17 1.88
N ASP A 86 9.16 12.00 2.37
CA ASP A 86 9.21 12.54 3.73
C ASP A 86 9.07 11.42 4.75
N LEU A 87 8.18 10.45 4.52
CA LEU A 87 8.02 9.27 5.38
C LEU A 87 9.31 8.42 5.44
N HIS A 88 9.94 8.16 4.30
CA HIS A 88 11.23 7.44 4.27
C HIS A 88 12.29 8.18 5.09
N ARG A 89 12.38 9.50 4.89
CA ARG A 89 13.34 10.35 5.61
C ARG A 89 13.06 10.38 7.11
N SER A 90 11.81 10.58 7.52
CA SER A 90 11.43 10.68 8.94
C SER A 90 11.56 9.35 9.69
N ALA A 91 11.28 8.23 9.02
CA ALA A 91 11.43 6.89 9.57
C ALA A 91 12.89 6.39 9.53
N GLY A 92 13.79 7.09 8.86
CA GLY A 92 15.17 6.64 8.65
C GLY A 92 15.31 5.43 7.72
N VAL A 93 14.31 5.19 6.86
CA VAL A 93 14.32 4.09 5.89
C VAL A 93 14.94 4.60 4.58
N PRO A 94 16.01 3.97 4.07
CA PRO A 94 16.62 4.36 2.81
C PRO A 94 15.62 4.38 1.65
N PHE A 95 15.84 5.29 0.69
CA PHE A 95 15.09 5.29 -0.56
C PHE A 95 15.41 4.02 -1.36
N GLY A 96 14.39 3.21 -1.63
CA GLY A 96 14.57 1.96 -2.34
C GLY A 96 13.45 0.96 -2.04
N ALA A 97 13.57 -0.22 -2.66
CA ALA A 97 12.61 -1.30 -2.47
C ALA A 97 12.54 -1.71 -0.99
N CYS A 98 11.33 -1.70 -0.44
CA CYS A 98 11.06 -2.05 0.94
C CYS A 98 10.51 -3.47 1.06
N GLY A 99 10.95 -4.21 2.07
CA GLY A 99 10.41 -5.49 2.49
C GLY A 99 9.87 -5.45 3.92
N VAL A 100 9.78 -6.63 4.55
CA VAL A 100 9.20 -6.79 5.89
C VAL A 100 10.00 -6.03 6.96
N LYS A 101 11.32 -5.89 6.79
CA LYS A 101 12.19 -5.16 7.73
C LYS A 101 11.84 -3.68 7.77
N GLU A 102 11.72 -3.06 6.59
CA GLU A 102 11.37 -1.66 6.45
C GLU A 102 9.93 -1.41 6.92
N ALA A 103 9.02 -2.36 6.69
CA ALA A 103 7.65 -2.28 7.20
C ALA A 103 7.60 -2.19 8.73
N ALA A 104 8.38 -3.00 9.45
CA ALA A 104 8.46 -2.93 10.91
C ALA A 104 8.99 -1.58 11.42
N ILE A 105 9.91 -0.96 10.68
CA ILE A 105 10.41 0.39 10.99
C ILE A 105 9.28 1.42 10.80
N PHE A 106 8.52 1.33 9.71
CA PHE A 106 7.38 2.21 9.48
C PHE A 106 6.27 2.02 10.52
N GLU A 107 5.95 0.77 10.92
CA GLU A 107 5.01 0.47 12.01
C GLU A 107 5.42 1.17 13.30
N LYS A 108 6.67 1.00 13.72
CA LYS A 108 7.21 1.63 14.93
C LYS A 108 7.21 3.15 14.83
N HIS A 109 7.60 3.70 13.69
CA HIS A 109 7.67 5.14 13.48
C HIS A 109 6.28 5.80 13.53
N LEU A 110 5.28 5.16 12.95
CA LEU A 110 3.92 5.68 12.84
C LEU A 110 3.01 5.28 14.01
N GLY A 111 3.43 4.31 14.84
CA GLY A 111 2.59 3.76 15.91
C GLY A 111 1.37 3.00 15.37
N ILE A 112 1.50 2.34 14.22
CA ILE A 112 0.43 1.59 13.56
C ILE A 112 0.84 0.13 13.34
N GLN A 113 -0.13 -0.71 12.98
CA GLN A 113 0.10 -2.07 12.49
C GLN A 113 -0.09 -2.13 10.96
N ILE A 114 0.87 -2.72 10.25
CA ILE A 114 0.91 -2.91 8.81
C ILE A 114 0.85 -4.41 8.50
N ASN A 115 -0.28 -4.86 7.95
CA ASN A 115 -0.43 -6.23 7.50
C ASN A 115 -0.03 -6.35 6.01
N ILE A 116 0.99 -7.17 5.73
CA ILE A 116 1.46 -7.45 4.38
C ILE A 116 0.92 -8.82 3.94
N VAL A 117 0.20 -8.85 2.82
CA VAL A 117 -0.33 -10.08 2.23
C VAL A 117 0.32 -10.30 0.87
N CYS A 118 0.99 -11.44 0.70
CA CYS A 118 1.55 -11.88 -0.57
C CYS A 118 0.57 -12.84 -1.27
N ASP A 119 0.10 -12.48 -2.45
CA ASP A 119 -0.90 -13.26 -3.22
C ASP A 119 -0.39 -14.65 -3.65
N GLU A 120 0.92 -14.84 -3.80
CA GLU A 120 1.49 -16.15 -4.15
C GLU A 120 1.31 -17.20 -3.04
N ASN A 121 1.10 -16.78 -1.80
CA ASN A 121 0.98 -17.67 -0.62
C ASN A 121 -0.44 -17.77 -0.04
N LEU A 122 -1.47 -17.22 -0.70
CA LEU A 122 -2.88 -17.42 -0.30
C LEU A 122 -3.40 -18.86 -0.52
N ARG A 123 -2.51 -19.79 -0.88
CA ARG A 123 -2.76 -21.23 -1.00
C ARG A 123 -1.87 -22.03 -0.04
N ARG A 124 -2.17 -21.99 1.26
CA ARG A 124 -1.93 -23.11 2.20
C ARG A 124 -2.72 -22.83 3.47
N VAL A 125 -3.99 -23.19 3.44
CA VAL A 125 -4.65 -23.69 4.64
C VAL A 125 -4.04 -25.07 4.85
N VAL A 126 -3.25 -25.25 5.90
CA VAL A 126 -2.96 -26.56 6.48
C VAL A 126 -3.72 -26.61 7.79
#